data_AF-A0A958R144-F1
#
_entry.id   AF-A0A958R144-F1
#
_cell.length_a   1.000
_cell.length_b   1.000
_cell.length_c   1.000
_cell.angle_alpha   90.00
_cell.angle_beta   90.00
_cell.angle_gamma   90.00
#
_symmetry.space_group_name_H-M   'P 1'
#
loop_
_entity.id
_entity.type
_entity.pdbx_description
1 polymer ?
#
loop_
_entity_poly.entity_id
_entity_poly.type
_entity_poly.pdbx_seq_one_letter_code
_entity_poly.pdbx_strand_id
1 'polypeptide(L)'
;MVRKTLNQSGQMVVEMLLLMTVLFGVTFAISAYFKNDEVFSKLISGPWQNLSGMIQNGVWAPPATAMKNHPNHHSRHVSIKGASAQ
;
A
#
# COMPACT_ATOMS: atom_id res chain seq x y z
N MET A 1 -28.77 -42.06 -7.92
CA MET A 1 -30.24 -41.88 -7.88
C MET A 1 -30.52 -40.40 -7.61
N VAL A 2 -30.69 -39.59 -8.67
CA VAL A 2 -30.95 -38.15 -8.52
C VAL A 2 -32.43 -37.96 -8.20
N ARG A 3 -32.75 -37.47 -7.00
CA ARG A 3 -34.13 -37.16 -6.61
C ARG A 3 -34.61 -35.94 -7.39
N LYS A 4 -35.59 -36.12 -8.28
CA LYS A 4 -36.34 -35.01 -8.89
C LYS A 4 -37.21 -34.36 -7.82
N THR A 5 -36.92 -33.10 -7.48
CA THR A 5 -37.80 -32.27 -6.65
C THR A 5 -38.96 -31.76 -7.51
N LEU A 6 -40.20 -32.04 -7.09
CA LEU A 6 -41.44 -31.68 -7.80
C LEU A 6 -41.90 -30.23 -7.50
N ASN A 7 -41.03 -29.37 -6.95
CA ASN A 7 -41.37 -28.00 -6.57
C ASN A 7 -40.24 -27.02 -6.94
N GLN A 8 -40.34 -26.40 -8.12
CA GLN A 8 -39.27 -25.57 -8.70
C GLN A 8 -39.32 -24.10 -8.27
N SER A 9 -40.47 -23.59 -7.85
CA SER A 9 -40.63 -22.16 -7.53
C SER A 9 -39.97 -21.78 -6.20
N GLY A 10 -40.08 -22.61 -5.16
CA GLY A 10 -39.42 -22.38 -3.88
C GLY A 10 -37.91 -22.61 -3.91
N GLN A 11 -37.45 -23.57 -4.70
CA GLN A 11 -36.03 -23.87 -4.87
C GLN A 11 -35.29 -22.70 -5.54
N MET A 12 -35.90 -22.07 -6.55
CA MET A 12 -35.32 -20.91 -7.23
C MET A 12 -35.09 -19.72 -6.29
N VAL A 13 -36.04 -19.45 -5.38
CA VAL A 13 -35.90 -18.35 -4.40
C VAL A 13 -34.75 -18.61 -3.43
N VAL A 14 -34.62 -19.86 -2.95
CA VAL A 14 -33.53 -20.25 -2.04
C VAL A 14 -32.18 -20.21 -2.75
N GLU A 15 -32.10 -20.68 -3.99
CA GLU A 15 -30.88 -20.61 -4.80
C GLU A 15 -30.46 -19.17 -5.09
N MET A 16 -31.41 -18.28 -5.39
CA MET A 16 -31.12 -16.86 -5.61
C MET A 16 -30.59 -16.17 -4.34
N LEU A 17 -31.16 -16.48 -3.17
CA LEU A 17 -30.64 -16.00 -1.89
C LEU A 17 -29.23 -16.52 -1.59
N LEU A 18 -28.98 -17.81 -1.86
CA LEU A 18 -27.66 -18.41 -1.71
C LEU A 18 -26.63 -17.70 -2.62
N LEU A 19 -26.99 -17.49 -3.90
CA LEU A 19 -26.11 -16.80 -4.84
C LEU A 19 -25.86 -15.34 -4.45
N MET A 20 -26.87 -14.62 -3.96
CA MET A 20 -26.69 -13.25 -3.46
C MET A 20 -25.77 -13.20 -2.24
N THR A 21 -25.95 -14.10 -1.27
CA THR A 21 -25.11 -14.11 -0.06
C THR A 21 -23.65 -14.45 -0.39
N VAL A 22 -23.42 -15.41 -1.30
CA VAL A 22 -22.08 -15.71 -1.81
C VAL A 22 -21.49 -14.52 -2.56
N LEU A 23 -22.25 -13.88 -3.44
CA LEU A 23 -21.79 -12.71 -4.21
C LEU A 23 -21.38 -11.55 -3.28
N PHE A 24 -22.20 -11.23 -2.28
CA PHE A 24 -21.88 -10.18 -1.32
C PHE A 24 -20.67 -10.59 -0.47
N GLY A 25 -20.58 -11.84 -0.02
CA GLY A 25 -19.43 -12.34 0.73
C GLY A 25 -18.11 -12.18 -0.05
N VAL A 26 -18.10 -12.59 -1.32
CA VAL A 26 -16.93 -12.43 -2.21
C VAL A 26 -16.61 -10.94 -2.43
N THR A 27 -17.62 -10.11 -2.70
CA THR A 27 -17.44 -8.68 -2.94
C THR A 27 -16.85 -7.97 -1.71
N PHE A 28 -17.33 -8.28 -0.51
CA PHE A 28 -16.78 -7.74 0.73
C PHE A 28 -15.35 -8.22 0.98
N ALA A 29 -15.07 -9.51 0.74
CA ALA A 29 -13.72 -10.04 0.89
C ALA A 29 -12.71 -9.35 -0.03
N ILE A 30 -13.08 -9.16 -1.31
CA ILE A 30 -12.27 -8.41 -2.28
C ILE A 30 -12.11 -6.95 -1.83
N SER A 31 -13.19 -6.29 -1.45
CA SER A 31 -13.13 -4.88 -0.99
C SER A 31 -12.25 -4.70 0.25
N ALA A 32 -12.32 -5.65 1.20
CA ALA A 32 -11.46 -5.66 2.38
C ALA A 32 -9.99 -5.89 2.01
N TYR A 33 -9.71 -6.79 1.05
CA TYR A 33 -8.37 -7.00 0.53
C TYR A 33 -7.79 -5.72 -0.07
N PHE A 34 -8.51 -5.05 -0.97
CA PHE A 34 -8.05 -3.80 -1.60
C PHE A 34 -7.88 -2.66 -0.59
N LYS A 35 -8.73 -2.57 0.44
CA LYS A 35 -8.59 -1.59 1.51
C LYS A 35 -7.33 -1.84 2.34
N ASN A 36 -7.07 -3.08 2.72
CA ASN A 36 -5.94 -3.45 3.59
C ASN A 36 -4.60 -3.39 2.87
N ASP A 37 -4.58 -3.73 1.59
CA ASP A 37 -3.32 -3.87 0.87
C ASP A 37 -2.73 -2.51 0.45
N GLU A 38 -3.48 -1.42 0.70
CA GLU A 38 -3.06 -0.03 0.51
C GLU A 38 -2.40 0.19 -0.86
N VAL A 39 -2.74 -0.61 -1.87
CA VAL A 39 -2.00 -0.66 -3.14
C VAL A 39 -2.03 0.71 -3.82
N PHE A 40 -3.18 1.39 -3.77
CA PHE A 40 -3.31 2.77 -4.22
C PHE A 40 -2.49 3.76 -3.39
N SER A 41 -2.46 3.58 -2.06
CA SER A 41 -1.62 4.37 -1.15
C SER A 41 -0.13 4.17 -1.47
N LYS A 42 0.33 2.94 -1.69
CA LYS A 42 1.71 2.60 -2.09
C LYS A 42 2.08 3.16 -3.47
N LEU A 43 1.16 3.12 -4.43
CA LEU A 43 1.39 3.63 -5.78
C LEU A 43 1.60 5.14 -5.81
N ILE A 44 0.86 5.89 -4.97
CA ILE A 44 0.97 7.35 -4.87
C ILE A 44 2.11 7.76 -3.92
N SER A 45 2.27 7.06 -2.79
CA SER A 45 3.26 7.39 -1.77
C SER A 45 4.69 7.12 -2.24
N GLY A 46 4.94 6.11 -3.08
CA GLY A 46 6.28 5.81 -3.60
C GLY A 46 6.95 7.00 -4.31
N PRO A 47 6.36 7.54 -5.39
CA PRO A 47 6.87 8.74 -6.06
C PRO A 47 6.96 9.96 -5.13
N TRP A 48 5.98 10.15 -4.23
CA TRP A 48 6.00 11.26 -3.28
C TRP A 48 7.14 11.16 -2.27
N GLN A 49 7.47 9.96 -1.80
CA GLN A 49 8.63 9.73 -0.94
C GLN A 49 9.93 10.07 -1.67
N ASN A 50 10.07 9.67 -2.94
CA ASN A 50 11.25 10.02 -3.73
C ASN A 50 11.39 11.53 -3.97
N LEU A 51 10.27 12.20 -4.27
CA LEU A 51 10.24 13.66 -4.42
C LEU A 51 10.57 14.37 -3.10
N SER A 52 10.04 13.88 -1.97
CA SER A 52 10.36 14.41 -0.64
C SER A 52 11.85 14.29 -0.33
N GLY A 53 12.48 13.16 -0.66
CA GLY A 53 13.92 13.00 -0.49
C GLY A 53 14.75 13.88 -1.41
N MET A 54 14.26 14.17 -2.62
CA MET A 54 14.88 15.16 -3.51
C MET A 54 14.75 16.59 -2.95
N ILE A 55 13.61 16.98 -2.40
CA ILE A 55 13.41 18.31 -1.80
C ILE A 55 14.32 18.50 -0.59
N GLN A 56 14.45 17.47 0.27
CA GLN A 56 15.20 17.58 1.51
C GLN A 56 16.71 17.38 1.33
N ASN A 57 17.10 16.43 0.48
CA ASN A 57 18.48 15.96 0.36
C ASN A 57 19.01 16.01 -1.08
N GLY A 58 18.29 16.60 -2.04
CA GLY A 58 18.76 16.72 -3.43
C GLY A 58 18.94 15.40 -4.18
N VAL A 59 18.57 14.26 -3.58
CA VAL A 59 18.76 12.92 -4.14
C VAL A 59 17.39 12.29 -4.37
N TRP A 60 17.16 11.74 -5.57
CA TRP A 60 15.91 11.05 -5.94
C TRP A 60 15.82 9.65 -5.31
N ALA A 61 15.56 9.63 -4.01
CA ALA A 61 15.38 8.43 -3.22
C ALA A 61 14.49 8.76 -2.01
N PRO A 62 13.95 7.78 -1.28
CA PRO A 62 13.21 8.05 -0.06
C PRO A 62 14.08 8.82 0.96
N PRO A 63 13.50 9.71 1.79
CA PRO A 63 14.28 10.62 2.65
C PRO A 63 15.25 9.90 3.60
N ALA A 64 14.82 8.73 4.11
CA ALA A 64 15.61 7.89 5.01
C ALA A 64 16.93 7.38 4.38
N THR A 65 16.92 7.13 3.06
CA THR A 65 18.11 6.71 2.30
C THR A 65 18.82 7.89 1.65
N ALA A 66 18.08 8.92 1.25
CA ALA A 66 18.61 10.10 0.58
C ALA A 66 19.62 10.87 1.46
N MET A 67 19.37 10.93 2.77
CA MET A 67 20.28 11.59 3.73
C MET A 67 21.69 11.01 3.74
N LYS A 68 21.84 9.68 3.54
CA LYS A 68 23.18 9.05 3.49
C LYS A 68 23.99 9.50 2.28
N ASN A 69 23.29 9.78 1.17
CA ASN A 69 23.88 10.19 -0.11
C ASN A 69 23.93 11.71 -0.26
N HIS A 70 23.53 12.48 0.76
CA HIS A 70 23.57 13.93 0.70
C HIS A 70 25.03 14.42 0.66
N PRO A 71 25.42 15.29 -0.30
CA PRO A 71 26.80 15.75 -0.43
C PRO A 71 27.36 16.40 0.83
N ASN A 72 26.54 17.12 1.60
CA ASN A 72 26.96 17.76 2.86
C ASN A 72 27.06 16.78 4.05
N HIS A 73 26.63 15.53 3.88
CA HIS A 73 26.77 14.46 4.88
C HIS A 73 27.93 13.53 4.54
N HIS A 74 28.35 13.47 3.28
CA HIS A 74 29.59 12.80 2.89
C HIS A 74 30.78 13.51 3.57
N SER A 75 31.52 12.77 4.40
CA SER A 75 32.74 13.25 5.08
C SER A 75 32.56 14.37 6.11
N ARG A 76 31.34 14.55 6.66
CA ARG A 76 31.14 15.44 7.82
C ARG A 76 31.88 14.88 9.03
N HIS A 77 32.99 15.50 9.39
CA HIS A 77 33.78 15.18 10.57
C HIS A 77 33.49 16.22 11.65
N VAL A 78 33.40 15.77 12.91
CA VAL A 78 33.29 16.67 14.06
C VAL A 78 34.69 17.19 14.37
N SER A 79 34.94 18.47 14.13
CA SER A 79 36.21 19.08 14.53
C SER A 79 36.25 19.25 16.05
N ILE A 80 37.12 18.50 16.73
CA ILE A 80 37.29 18.57 18.18
C ILE A 80 38.03 19.84 18.61
N LYS A 81 38.83 20.44 17.71
CA LYS A 81 39.38 21.78 17.88
C LYS A 81 38.63 22.73 16.96
N GLY A 82 37.96 23.74 17.53
CA GLY A 82 37.46 24.87 16.74
C GLY A 82 38.64 25.45 15.95
N ALA A 83 38.44 25.68 14.66
CA ALA A 83 39.47 26.27 13.80
C ALA A 83 39.98 27.56 14.48
N SER A 84 41.21 27.52 14.99
CA SER A 84 41.92 28.75 15.32
C SER A 84 42.11 29.46 14.00
N ALA A 85 41.49 30.63 13.85
CA ALA A 85 41.65 31.49 12.70
C ALA A 85 43.16 31.72 12.47
N GLN A 86 43.65 31.30 11.31
CA GLN A 86 44.92 31.75 10.73
C GLN A 86 44.57 32.71 9.60
#